data_AF-A0A8J3HYW6-F1
#
_entry.id   AF-A0A8J3HYW6-F1
#
_cell.length_a   1.000
_cell.length_b   1.000
_cell.length_c   1.000
_cell.angle_alpha   90.00
_cell.angle_beta   90.00
_cell.angle_gamma   90.00
#
_symmetry.space_group_name_H-M   'P 1'
#
loop_
_entity.id
_entity.type
_entity.pdbx_description
1 polymer ?
#
loop_
_entity_poly.entity_id
_entity_poly.type
_entity_poly.pdbx_seq_one_letter_code
_entity_poly.pdbx_strand_id
1 'polypeptide(L)'
;MHDMTFAVGTVETASPETVEKRTDELLATMKQLSQSRGYTSFLFMIVDIINMNCHLLIHGCADAVADAFNVPLEKGGHSIMVEGMVSRKKQMVPQLPHIQHLITNRAGVR
;
A
#
# COMPACT_ATOMS: atom_id res chain seq x y z
N MET A 1 -10.52 -7.82 -20.48
CA MET A 1 -10.04 -6.94 -19.40
C MET A 1 -9.85 -7.84 -18.18
N HIS A 2 -8.64 -7.93 -17.62
CA HIS A 2 -8.46 -8.61 -16.35
C HIS A 2 -8.87 -7.63 -15.24
N ASP A 3 -9.84 -8.01 -14.41
CA ASP A 3 -10.23 -7.21 -13.25
C ASP A 3 -9.06 -7.15 -12.25
N MET A 4 -8.55 -5.96 -11.97
CA MET A 4 -7.52 -5.76 -10.95
C MET A 4 -8.19 -5.74 -9.58
N THR A 5 -7.80 -6.69 -8.72
CA THR A 5 -8.33 -6.77 -7.36
C THR A 5 -7.31 -6.24 -6.37
N PHE A 6 -7.70 -5.23 -5.59
CA PHE A 6 -6.88 -4.64 -4.53
C PHE A 6 -7.36 -5.12 -3.16
N ALA A 7 -6.41 -5.40 -2.27
CA ALA A 7 -6.68 -5.60 -0.85
C ALA A 7 -6.16 -4.39 -0.07
N VAL A 8 -6.98 -3.88 0.87
CA VAL A 8 -6.59 -2.74 1.72
C VAL A 8 -6.84 -3.08 3.18
N GLY A 9 -5.75 -3.27 3.94
CA GLY A 9 -5.77 -3.42 5.39
C GLY A 9 -5.40 -2.12 6.09
N THR A 10 -5.88 -1.92 7.32
CA THR A 10 -5.56 -0.74 8.12
C THR A 10 -5.44 -1.12 9.59
N VAL A 11 -4.40 -0.60 10.23
CA VAL A 11 -4.27 -0.56 11.69
C VAL A 11 -4.04 0.88 12.11
N GLU A 12 -4.78 1.33 13.11
CA GLU A 12 -4.66 2.66 13.72
C GLU A 12 -4.00 2.47 15.09
N THR A 13 -2.91 3.20 15.35
CA THR A 13 -2.11 3.02 16.56
C THR A 13 -1.47 4.33 17.01
N ALA A 14 -1.24 4.47 18.32
CA ALA A 14 -0.45 5.55 18.89
C ALA A 14 1.05 5.21 19.00
N SER A 15 1.44 3.99 18.60
CA SER A 15 2.82 3.49 18.67
C SER A 15 3.15 2.70 17.41
N PRO A 16 3.31 3.37 16.25
CA PRO A 16 3.57 2.72 14.97
C PRO A 16 4.84 1.86 15.00
N GLU A 17 5.88 2.24 15.75
CA GLU A 17 7.12 1.48 15.81
C GLU A 17 6.94 0.03 16.32
N THR A 18 5.90 -0.22 17.12
CA THR A 18 5.60 -1.57 17.61
C THR A 18 5.04 -2.47 16.50
N VAL A 19 4.28 -1.90 15.57
CA VAL A 19 3.76 -2.60 14.39
C VAL A 19 4.87 -2.76 13.35
N GLU A 20 5.67 -1.72 13.13
CA GLU A 20 6.77 -1.72 12.16
C GLU A 20 7.86 -2.76 12.47
N LYS A 21 8.09 -3.09 13.75
CA LYS A 21 8.96 -4.22 14.16
C LYS A 21 8.54 -5.57 13.59
N ARG A 22 7.29 -5.69 13.10
CA ARG A 22 6.72 -6.90 12.50
C ARG A 22 6.54 -6.78 10.98
N THR A 23 7.14 -5.78 10.35
CA THR A 23 7.01 -5.52 8.90
C THR A 23 7.31 -6.75 8.05
N ASP A 24 8.36 -7.51 8.36
CA ASP A 24 8.71 -8.72 7.61
C ASP A 24 7.62 -9.80 7.67
N GLU A 25 7.03 -10.02 8.86
CA GLU A 25 5.92 -10.97 9.08
C GLU A 25 4.66 -10.51 8.32
N LEU A 26 4.38 -9.20 8.36
CA LEU A 26 3.25 -8.60 7.65
C LEU A 26 3.41 -8.74 6.14
N LEU A 27 4.58 -8.43 5.58
CA LEU A 27 4.86 -8.57 4.15
C LEU A 27 4.79 -10.02 3.67
N ALA A 28 5.30 -10.96 4.47
CA ALA A 28 5.18 -12.39 4.19
C ALA A 28 3.70 -12.83 4.13
N THR A 29 2.91 -12.36 5.09
CA THR A 29 1.46 -12.64 5.15
C THR A 29 0.72 -12.00 3.97
N MET A 30 1.01 -10.74 3.65
CA MET A 30 0.45 -10.03 2.49
C MET A 30 0.73 -10.80 1.21
N LYS A 31 1.97 -11.28 1.02
CA LYS A 31 2.35 -12.12 -0.13
C LYS A 31 1.53 -13.41 -0.21
N GLN A 32 1.41 -14.15 0.89
CA GLN A 32 0.62 -15.39 0.91
C GLN A 32 -0.87 -15.13 0.60
N LEU A 33 -1.44 -14.07 1.15
CA LEU A 33 -2.84 -13.70 0.88
C LEU A 33 -3.03 -13.26 -0.57
N SER A 34 -2.11 -12.46 -1.12
CA SER A 34 -2.17 -12.05 -2.53
C SER A 34 -2.09 -13.24 -3.48
N GLN A 35 -1.24 -14.22 -3.20
CA GLN A 35 -1.13 -15.44 -4.00
C GLN A 35 -2.38 -16.32 -3.89
N SER A 36 -2.90 -16.52 -2.67
CA SER A 36 -4.07 -17.39 -2.45
C SER A 36 -5.39 -16.80 -2.93
N ARG A 37 -5.51 -15.46 -2.97
CA ARG A 37 -6.75 -14.75 -3.32
C ARG A 37 -6.69 -13.99 -4.64
N GLY A 38 -5.54 -14.01 -5.33
CA GLY A 38 -5.37 -13.37 -6.63
C GLY A 38 -5.36 -11.84 -6.59
N TYR A 39 -4.80 -11.23 -5.54
CA TYR A 39 -4.70 -9.77 -5.45
C TYR A 39 -3.59 -9.22 -6.35
N THR A 40 -3.91 -8.20 -7.15
CA THR A 40 -2.95 -7.45 -7.96
C THR A 40 -1.99 -6.66 -7.08
N SER A 41 -2.53 -6.03 -6.02
CA SER A 41 -1.74 -5.34 -5.02
C SER A 41 -2.44 -5.41 -3.66
N PHE A 42 -1.64 -5.59 -2.61
CA PHE A 42 -2.07 -5.50 -1.21
C PHE A 42 -1.44 -4.25 -0.61
N LEU A 43 -2.29 -3.37 -0.11
CA LEU A 43 -1.92 -2.12 0.56
C LEU A 43 -2.26 -2.25 2.05
N PHE A 44 -1.27 -2.11 2.94
CA PHE A 44 -1.50 -2.19 4.37
C PHE A 44 -1.10 -0.88 5.03
N MET A 45 -2.10 -0.18 5.57
CA MET A 45 -1.94 1.13 6.19
C MET A 45 -1.60 0.96 7.68
N ILE A 46 -0.42 1.40 8.10
CA ILE A 46 -0.09 1.62 9.51
C ILE A 46 -0.28 3.11 9.77
N VAL A 47 -1.36 3.48 10.46
CA VAL A 47 -1.73 4.88 10.71
C VAL A 47 -1.27 5.26 12.12
N ASP A 48 -0.40 6.26 12.19
CA ASP A 48 -0.05 6.94 13.43
C ASP A 48 -1.13 7.99 13.74
N ILE A 49 -1.96 7.72 14.75
CA ILE A 49 -3.05 8.62 15.13
C ILE A 49 -2.58 9.84 15.93
N ILE A 50 -1.33 9.86 16.39
CA ILE A 50 -0.74 10.99 17.11
C ILE A 50 -0.13 11.98 16.12
N ASN A 51 0.67 11.48 15.18
CA ASN A 51 1.35 12.31 14.19
C ASN A 51 0.56 12.49 12.88
N MET A 52 -0.58 11.80 12.75
CA MET A 52 -1.49 11.90 11.61
C MET A 52 -0.80 11.58 10.28
N ASN A 53 0.04 10.55 10.25
CA ASN A 53 0.69 10.04 9.05
C ASN A 53 0.44 8.55 8.88
N CYS A 54 0.79 8.02 7.70
CA CYS A 54 0.66 6.60 7.42
C CYS A 54 1.91 6.04 6.77
N HIS A 55 2.46 5.00 7.38
CA HIS A 55 3.39 4.10 6.74
C HIS A 55 2.60 3.06 5.94
N LEU A 56 2.67 3.16 4.62
CA LEU A 56 1.93 2.29 3.72
C LEU A 56 2.85 1.16 3.25
N LEU A 57 2.61 -0.05 3.73
CA LEU A 57 3.26 -1.25 3.21
C LEU A 57 2.57 -1.72 1.93
N ILE A 58 3.35 -2.17 0.97
CA ILE A 58 2.90 -2.49 -0.38
C ILE A 58 3.44 -3.86 -0.80
N HIS A 59 2.54 -4.74 -1.24
CA HIS A 59 2.91 -5.97 -1.93
C HIS A 59 2.28 -5.99 -3.33
N GLY A 60 3.13 -5.98 -4.36
CA GLY A 60 2.70 -5.91 -5.77
C GLY A 60 2.54 -4.47 -6.26
N CYS A 61 3.09 -4.16 -7.43
CA CYS A 61 2.98 -2.86 -8.11
C CYS A 61 3.45 -1.64 -7.30
N ALA A 62 4.47 -1.81 -6.44
CA ALA A 62 4.96 -0.77 -5.52
C ALA A 62 5.29 0.56 -6.19
N ASP A 63 5.95 0.54 -7.35
CA ASP A 63 6.30 1.76 -8.07
C ASP A 63 5.06 2.54 -8.55
N ALA A 64 4.00 1.85 -8.97
CA ALA A 64 2.76 2.51 -9.41
C ALA A 64 2.02 3.13 -8.22
N VAL A 65 2.13 2.54 -7.03
CA VAL A 65 1.58 3.11 -5.79
C VAL A 65 2.40 4.34 -5.39
N ALA A 66 3.73 4.25 -5.40
CA ALA A 66 4.62 5.37 -5.10
C ALA A 66 4.34 6.59 -6.01
N ASP A 67 4.21 6.36 -7.32
CA ASP A 67 3.84 7.39 -8.29
C ASP A 67 2.46 8.00 -8.00
N ALA A 68 1.46 7.17 -7.67
CA ALA A 68 0.10 7.64 -7.40
C ALA A 68 0.02 8.62 -6.22
N PHE A 69 0.89 8.44 -5.23
CA PHE A 69 1.00 9.33 -4.08
C PHE A 69 2.06 10.43 -4.25
N ASN A 70 2.84 10.38 -5.34
CA ASN A 70 4.01 11.24 -5.56
C ASN A 70 4.99 11.20 -4.37
N VAL A 71 5.22 10.00 -3.83
CA VAL A 71 6.13 9.75 -2.70
C VAL A 71 7.13 8.67 -3.12
N PRO A 72 8.44 8.87 -2.91
CA PRO A 72 9.43 7.85 -3.26
C PRO A 72 9.29 6.59 -2.39
N LEU A 73 9.58 5.43 -2.97
CA LEU A 73 9.73 4.19 -2.20
C LEU A 73 10.84 4.32 -1.17
N GLU A 74 10.59 3.79 0.02
CA GLU A 74 11.63 3.69 1.04
C GLU A 74 12.66 2.61 0.73
N LYS A 75 13.73 2.59 1.54
CA LYS A 75 14.74 1.54 1.49
C LYS A 75 14.06 0.17 1.67
N GLY A 76 14.19 -0.69 0.67
CA GLY A 76 13.53 -2.00 0.63
C GLY A 76 12.45 -2.11 -0.45
N GLY A 77 11.99 -1.00 -1.03
CA GLY A 77 11.16 -0.99 -2.24
C GLY A 77 9.72 -1.49 -2.05
N HIS A 78 9.23 -1.53 -0.81
CA HIS A 78 7.92 -2.11 -0.47
C HIS A 78 7.09 -1.22 0.47
N SER A 79 7.50 0.04 0.69
CA SER A 79 6.75 0.98 1.52
C SER A 79 6.92 2.42 1.05
N ILE A 80 5.96 3.26 1.43
CA ILE A 80 6.03 4.72 1.32
C ILE A 80 5.51 5.35 2.63
N MET A 81 5.96 6.58 2.94
CA MET A 81 5.44 7.37 4.04
C MET A 81 4.54 8.48 3.52
N VAL A 82 3.25 8.49 3.90
CA VAL A 82 2.27 9.47 3.42
C VAL A 82 1.77 10.33 4.58
N GLU A 83 2.18 11.59 4.57
CA GLU A 83 1.75 12.57 5.56
C GLU A 83 0.26 12.91 5.43
N GLY A 84 -0.42 13.08 6.56
CA GLY A 84 -1.84 13.44 6.60
C GLY A 84 -2.82 12.32 6.23
N MET A 85 -2.33 11.14 5.81
CA MET A 85 -3.18 10.01 5.47
C MET A 85 -3.61 9.25 6.72
N VAL A 86 -4.90 9.30 7.04
CA VAL A 86 -5.48 8.59 8.19
C VAL A 86 -6.73 7.79 7.85
N SER A 87 -7.41 8.13 6.75
CA SER A 87 -8.69 7.53 6.39
C SER A 87 -8.60 6.66 5.14
N ARG A 88 -8.79 5.35 5.31
CA ARG A 88 -8.90 4.41 4.19
C ARG A 88 -9.96 4.84 3.18
N LYS A 89 -11.17 5.19 3.63
CA LYS A 89 -12.30 5.50 2.73
C LYS A 89 -12.14 6.83 2.01
N LYS A 90 -11.60 7.85 2.68
CA LYS A 90 -11.51 9.21 2.13
C LYS A 90 -10.23 9.44 1.33
N GLN A 91 -9.15 8.72 1.63
CA GLN A 91 -7.81 9.02 1.09
C GLN A 91 -7.21 7.86 0.32
N MET A 92 -7.29 6.62 0.80
CA MET A 92 -6.72 5.45 0.11
C MET A 92 -7.63 4.95 -1.03
N VAL A 93 -8.90 4.65 -0.75
CA VAL A 93 -9.84 4.10 -1.74
C VAL A 93 -9.96 4.96 -3.01
N PRO A 94 -10.03 6.31 -2.93
CA PRO A 94 -10.07 7.16 -4.12
C PRO A 94 -8.83 7.10 -5.01
N GLN A 95 -7.68 6.63 -4.49
CA GLN A 95 -6.45 6.49 -5.28
C GLN A 95 -6.38 5.17 -6.05
N LEU A 96 -7.21 4.16 -5.71
CA LEU A 96 -7.17 2.85 -6.37
C LEU A 96 -7.37 2.92 -7.90
N PRO A 97 -8.31 3.72 -8.44
CA PRO A 97 -8.42 3.89 -9.90
C PRO A 97 -7.18 4.54 -10.53
N HIS A 98 -6.54 5.48 -9.82
CA HIS A 98 -5.32 6.13 -10.30
C HIS A 98 -4.14 5.15 -10.33
N ILE A 99 -3.97 4.35 -9.27
CA ILE A 99 -2.99 3.27 -9.19
C ILE A 99 -3.22 2.25 -10.33
N GLN A 100 -4.47 1.82 -10.54
CA GLN A 100 -4.83 0.92 -11.63
C GLN A 100 -4.44 1.47 -13.01
N HIS A 101 -4.68 2.76 -13.25
CA HIS A 101 -4.27 3.41 -14.49
C HIS A 101 -2.75 3.37 -14.69
N LEU A 102 -1.98 3.68 -13.64
CA LEU A 102 -0.50 3.63 -13.68
C LEU A 102 0.03 2.20 -13.91
N ILE A 103 -0.57 1.19 -13.28
CA ILE A 103 -0.22 -0.22 -13.51
C ILE A 103 -0.45 -0.60 -14.98
N THR A 104 -1.62 -0.22 -15.53
CA THR A 104 -2.00 -0.58 -16.91
C THR A 104 -1.07 0.09 -17.93
N ASN A 105 -0.75 1.38 -17.75
CA ASN A 105 0.17 2.08 -18.62
C ASN A 105 1.57 1.46 -18.61
N ARG A 106 2.06 1.06 -17.42
CA ARG A 106 3.36 0.38 -17.28
C ARG A 106 3.37 -1.01 -17.94
N ALA A 107 2.24 -1.73 -17.90
CA ALA A 107 2.12 -3.04 -18.54
C ALA A 107 2.09 -2.96 -20.07
N GLY A 108 1.55 -1.88 -20.64
CA GLY A 108 1.51 -1.65 -22.10
C GLY A 108 2.81 -1.14 -22.71
N VAL A 109 3.84 -0.86 -21.89
CA VAL A 109 5.18 -0.40 -22.33
C VAL A 109 6.16 -1.59 -22.46
N ARG A 110 5.67 -2.83 -22.36
CA ARG A 110 6.46 -4.05 -22.60
C ARG A 110 6.00 -4.78 -23.85
#